data_AF-A0A832FYP4-F1
#
_entry.id   AF-A0A832FYP4-F1
#
_cell.length_a   1.000
_cell.length_b   1.000
_cell.length_c   1.000
_cell.angle_alpha   90.00
_cell.angle_beta   90.00
_cell.angle_gamma   90.00
#
_symmetry.space_group_name_H-M   'P 1'
#
loop_
_entity.id
_entity.type
_entity.pdbx_description
1 polymer ?
#
loop_
_entity_poly.entity_id
_entity_poly.type
_entity_poly.pdbx_seq_one_letter_code
_entity_poly.pdbx_strand_id
1 'polypeptide(L)'
;MGYIIIALMLVSTLWELIALTTVKPYVPRVESILSKLYIELSQGRLLEDLMITMRRVLLSILLALISGVVLGLISARVSLGYKILRPVILATYPIPHVTLIPILLWILGVEYSKIGVISLIVFYPIAISTMEWSLRTPRDYEYLIETMGGSFYHKLRYVIIPSIIPGLLTGLRIATSTAYAVVFIAESFVLTGGVGAYIEESWHRLDYAGVYAGVILLSATGIATYTIIWLIENAYRRRIE
;
A
#
# COMPACT_ATOMS: atom_id res chain seq x y z
N MET A 1 -18.21 14.94 -5.22
CA MET A 1 -18.64 14.52 -3.88
C MET A 1 -20.06 13.96 -3.86
N GLY A 2 -21.08 14.63 -4.44
CA GLY A 2 -22.47 14.15 -4.43
C GLY A 2 -22.69 12.71 -4.94
N TYR A 3 -22.09 12.34 -6.07
CA TYR A 3 -22.21 10.99 -6.63
C TYR A 3 -21.63 9.89 -5.74
N ILE A 4 -20.60 10.18 -4.94
CA ILE A 4 -20.00 9.21 -4.01
C ILE A 4 -20.95 8.94 -2.83
N ILE A 5 -21.57 9.99 -2.30
CA ILE A 5 -22.55 9.87 -1.21
C ILE A 5 -23.76 9.07 -1.69
N ILE A 6 -24.26 9.35 -2.89
CA ILE A 6 -25.38 8.59 -3.49
C ILE A 6 -25.00 7.13 -3.67
N ALA A 7 -23.80 6.83 -4.17
CA ALA A 7 -23.32 5.46 -4.32
C ALA A 7 -23.22 4.73 -2.96
N LEU A 8 -22.66 5.38 -1.93
CA LEU A 8 -22.58 4.81 -0.58
C LEU A 8 -23.96 4.57 0.03
N MET A 9 -24.89 5.51 -0.14
CA MET A 9 -26.28 5.34 0.31
C MET A 9 -26.97 4.19 -0.41
N LEU A 10 -26.79 4.07 -1.74
CA LEU A 10 -27.36 2.99 -2.54
C LEU A 10 -26.83 1.63 -2.07
N VAL A 11 -25.52 1.50 -1.90
CA VAL A 11 -24.88 0.25 -1.41
C VAL A 11 -25.38 -0.09 0.00
N SER A 12 -25.46 0.89 0.90
CA SER A 12 -25.93 0.68 2.27
C SER A 12 -27.41 0.26 2.32
N THR A 13 -28.24 0.87 1.47
CA THR A 13 -29.68 0.55 1.39
C THR A 13 -29.90 -0.85 0.81
N LEU A 14 -29.16 -1.20 -0.26
CA LEU A 14 -29.19 -2.54 -0.82
C LEU A 14 -28.72 -3.59 0.19
N TRP A 15 -27.69 -3.29 0.97
CA TRP A 15 -27.21 -4.17 2.04
C TRP A 15 -28.27 -4.41 3.10
N GLU A 16 -28.91 -3.37 3.63
CA GLU A 16 -29.94 -3.51 4.67
C GLU A 16 -31.16 -4.29 4.14
N LEU A 17 -31.55 -4.10 2.87
CA LEU A 17 -32.61 -4.89 2.23
C LEU A 17 -32.26 -6.39 2.17
N ILE A 18 -31.00 -6.73 1.87
CA ILE A 18 -30.53 -8.12 1.86
C ILE A 18 -30.46 -8.67 3.28
N ALA A 19 -29.99 -7.88 4.24
CA ALA A 19 -29.91 -8.27 5.66
C ALA A 19 -31.31 -8.61 6.22
N LEU A 20 -32.32 -7.80 5.89
CA LEU A 20 -33.70 -8.01 6.32
C LEU A 20 -34.34 -9.27 5.71
N THR A 21 -33.98 -9.62 4.47
CA THR A 21 -34.58 -10.76 3.73
C THR A 21 -33.88 -12.09 3.98
N THR A 22 -32.58 -12.07 4.31
CA THR A 22 -31.77 -13.30 4.35
C THR A 22 -31.79 -13.99 5.71
N VAL A 23 -32.07 -13.27 6.82
CA VAL A 23 -32.10 -13.77 8.22
C VAL A 23 -30.94 -14.74 8.53
N LYS A 24 -29.73 -14.42 8.03
CA LYS A 24 -28.54 -15.24 8.25
C LYS A 24 -27.47 -14.44 8.99
N PRO A 25 -26.75 -15.07 9.94
CA PRO A 25 -25.77 -14.36 10.79
C PRO A 25 -24.66 -13.65 10.02
N TYR A 26 -24.29 -14.14 8.83
CA TYR A 26 -23.22 -13.57 8.00
C TYR A 26 -23.62 -12.32 7.21
N VAL A 27 -24.88 -11.89 7.27
CA VAL A 27 -25.33 -10.58 6.75
C VAL A 27 -25.86 -9.75 7.93
N PRO A 28 -24.98 -9.27 8.83
CA PRO A 28 -25.40 -8.48 9.97
C PRO A 28 -26.00 -7.14 9.53
N ARG A 29 -26.94 -6.64 10.33
CA ARG A 29 -27.55 -5.32 10.14
C ARG A 29 -26.51 -4.23 10.34
N VAL A 30 -26.66 -3.11 9.64
CA VAL A 30 -25.71 -1.98 9.73
C VAL A 30 -25.53 -1.50 11.18
N GLU A 31 -26.61 -1.45 11.95
CA GLU A 31 -26.59 -1.07 13.38
C GLU A 31 -25.69 -1.99 14.23
N SER A 32 -25.70 -3.30 13.98
CA SER A 32 -24.87 -4.26 14.72
C SER A 32 -23.39 -4.10 14.39
N ILE A 33 -23.05 -3.76 13.14
CA ILE A 33 -21.68 -3.50 12.72
C ILE A 33 -21.17 -2.20 13.38
N LEU A 34 -21.97 -1.13 13.35
CA LEU A 34 -21.60 0.16 13.92
C LEU A 34 -21.49 0.12 15.46
N SER A 35 -22.41 -0.56 16.14
CA SER A 35 -22.34 -0.72 17.60
C SER A 35 -21.12 -1.53 18.01
N LYS A 36 -20.82 -2.63 17.30
CA LYS A 36 -19.61 -3.43 17.52
C LYS A 36 -18.34 -2.60 17.31
N LEU A 37 -18.27 -1.83 16.22
CA LEU A 37 -17.15 -0.92 15.94
C LEU A 37 -16.96 0.10 17.07
N TYR A 38 -18.04 0.72 17.54
CA TYR A 38 -17.99 1.69 18.64
C TYR A 38 -17.50 1.06 19.95
N ILE A 39 -18.03 -0.10 20.32
CA ILE A 39 -17.63 -0.82 21.55
C ILE A 39 -16.14 -1.16 21.51
N GLU A 40 -15.67 -1.81 20.44
CA GLU A 40 -14.28 -2.28 20.33
C GLU A 40 -13.28 -1.12 20.23
N LEU A 41 -13.68 0.03 19.65
CA LEU A 41 -12.89 1.26 19.70
C LEU A 41 -12.88 1.89 21.10
N SER A 42 -14.03 1.94 21.77
CA SER A 42 -14.14 2.53 23.12
C SER A 42 -13.36 1.75 24.18
N GLN A 43 -13.21 0.44 23.98
CA GLN A 43 -12.43 -0.45 24.83
C GLN A 43 -10.93 -0.42 24.52
N GLY A 44 -10.51 0.30 23.47
CA GLY A 44 -9.10 0.47 23.10
C GLY A 44 -8.50 -0.68 22.27
N ARG A 45 -9.08 -1.89 22.31
CA ARG A 45 -8.59 -3.06 21.57
C ARG A 45 -8.38 -2.76 20.09
N LEU A 46 -9.42 -2.27 19.41
CA LEU A 46 -9.36 -2.05 17.97
C LEU A 46 -8.44 -0.87 17.60
N LEU A 47 -8.22 0.05 18.53
CA LEU A 47 -7.26 1.15 18.36
C LEU A 47 -5.81 0.65 18.45
N GLU A 48 -5.51 -0.25 19.38
CA GLU A 48 -4.21 -0.90 19.50
C GLU A 48 -3.88 -1.72 18.25
N ASP A 49 -4.84 -2.55 17.80
CA ASP A 49 -4.72 -3.31 16.55
C ASP A 49 -4.49 -2.39 15.34
N LEU A 50 -5.19 -1.26 15.28
CA LEU A 50 -4.98 -0.27 14.24
C LEU A 50 -3.56 0.32 14.27
N MET A 51 -3.04 0.67 15.44
CA MET A 51 -1.68 1.20 15.58
C MET A 51 -0.63 0.19 15.13
N ILE A 52 -0.82 -1.10 15.45
CA ILE A 52 0.06 -2.19 15.02
C ILE A 52 0.05 -2.31 13.49
N THR A 53 -1.13 -2.39 12.87
CA THR A 53 -1.27 -2.46 11.41
C THR A 53 -0.67 -1.24 10.74
N MET A 54 -0.92 -0.04 11.28
CA MET A 54 -0.40 1.20 10.70
C MET A 54 1.12 1.28 10.76
N ARG A 55 1.73 0.86 11.87
CA ARG A 55 3.19 0.75 11.99
C ARG A 55 3.76 -0.20 10.94
N ARG A 56 3.15 -1.38 10.76
CA ARG A 56 3.60 -2.38 9.77
C ARG A 56 3.51 -1.83 8.34
N VAL A 57 2.38 -1.21 7.99
CA VAL A 57 2.19 -0.59 6.66
C VAL A 57 3.20 0.52 6.41
N LEU A 58 3.37 1.46 7.35
CA LEU A 58 4.29 2.59 7.18
C LEU A 58 5.75 2.15 7.04
N LEU A 59 6.21 1.22 7.89
CA LEU A 59 7.56 0.67 7.80
C LEU A 59 7.77 -0.06 6.47
N SER A 60 6.76 -0.81 6.01
CA SER A 60 6.87 -1.57 4.76
C SER A 60 6.93 -0.65 3.54
N ILE A 61 6.08 0.37 3.50
CA ILE A 61 6.09 1.39 2.44
C ILE A 61 7.42 2.14 2.46
N LEU A 62 7.96 2.50 3.62
CA LEU A 62 9.25 3.19 3.72
C LEU A 62 10.39 2.34 3.18
N LEU A 63 10.46 1.07 3.57
CA LEU A 63 11.47 0.13 3.08
C LEU A 63 11.36 -0.09 1.56
N ALA A 64 10.14 -0.30 1.06
CA ALA A 64 9.87 -0.44 -0.37
C ALA A 64 10.14 0.84 -1.15
N LEU A 65 9.89 2.01 -0.57
CA LEU A 65 10.15 3.31 -1.21
C LEU A 65 11.64 3.53 -1.39
N ILE A 66 12.43 3.33 -0.33
CA ILE A 66 13.89 3.51 -0.37
C ILE A 66 14.50 2.50 -1.35
N SER A 67 14.20 1.21 -1.18
CA SER A 67 14.75 0.16 -2.04
C SER A 67 14.27 0.27 -3.49
N GLY A 68 12.98 0.56 -3.70
CA GLY A 68 12.35 0.69 -5.01
C GLY A 68 12.91 1.87 -5.80
N VAL A 69 13.06 3.04 -5.17
CA VAL A 69 13.65 4.20 -5.85
C VAL A 69 15.11 3.94 -6.21
N VAL A 70 15.90 3.40 -5.27
CA VAL A 70 17.33 3.13 -5.50
C VAL A 70 17.51 2.09 -6.61
N LEU A 71 16.86 0.93 -6.50
CA LEU A 71 17.02 -0.14 -7.49
C LEU A 71 16.38 0.21 -8.84
N GLY A 72 15.26 0.94 -8.84
CA GLY A 72 14.62 1.45 -10.06
C GLY A 72 15.47 2.50 -10.80
N LEU A 73 16.18 3.35 -10.07
CA LEU A 73 17.12 4.30 -10.69
C LEU A 73 18.35 3.59 -11.24
N ILE A 74 18.93 2.64 -10.49
CA ILE A 74 20.09 1.86 -10.94
C ILE A 74 19.71 1.05 -12.19
N SER A 75 18.53 0.42 -12.21
CA SER A 75 18.06 -0.38 -13.36
C SER A 75 17.79 0.46 -14.61
N ALA A 76 17.47 1.75 -14.46
CA ALA A 76 17.27 2.65 -15.60
C ALA A 76 18.56 3.33 -16.08
N ARG A 77 19.45 3.73 -15.16
CA ARG A 77 20.53 4.69 -15.45
C ARG A 77 21.93 4.08 -15.49
N VAL A 78 22.14 2.96 -14.80
CA VAL A 78 23.45 2.30 -14.78
C VAL A 78 23.48 1.22 -15.84
N SER A 79 24.51 1.18 -16.69
CA SER A 79 24.60 0.22 -17.80
C SER A 79 24.49 -1.24 -17.34
N LEU A 80 25.15 -1.59 -16.24
CA LEU A 80 25.07 -2.91 -15.62
C LEU A 80 23.67 -3.18 -15.02
N GLY A 81 23.09 -2.17 -14.36
CA GLY A 81 21.74 -2.24 -13.82
C GLY A 81 20.68 -2.48 -14.90
N TYR A 82 20.79 -1.79 -16.04
CA TYR A 82 19.91 -1.96 -17.18
C TYR A 82 20.00 -3.35 -17.81
N LYS A 83 21.19 -3.95 -17.83
CA LYS A 83 21.40 -5.30 -18.38
C LYS A 83 21.01 -6.42 -17.42
N ILE A 84 21.10 -6.20 -16.10
CA ILE A 84 20.92 -7.25 -15.09
C ILE A 84 19.70 -6.99 -14.20
N LEU A 85 19.64 -5.85 -13.49
CA LEU A 85 18.57 -5.59 -12.52
C LEU A 85 17.22 -5.38 -13.20
N ARG A 86 17.17 -4.67 -14.33
CA ARG A 86 15.92 -4.45 -15.08
C ARG A 86 15.22 -5.75 -15.47
N PRO A 87 15.86 -6.71 -16.17
CA PRO A 87 15.21 -7.97 -16.49
C PRO A 87 14.86 -8.79 -15.25
N VAL A 88 15.68 -8.76 -14.20
CA VAL A 88 15.37 -9.45 -12.94
C VAL A 88 14.09 -8.90 -12.32
N ILE A 89 13.99 -7.58 -12.11
CA ILE A 89 12.80 -6.94 -11.51
C ILE A 89 11.54 -7.27 -12.34
N LEU A 90 11.63 -7.19 -13.67
CA LEU A 90 10.48 -7.44 -14.54
C LEU A 90 10.10 -8.92 -14.59
N ALA A 91 11.07 -9.83 -14.58
CA ALA A 91 10.83 -11.27 -14.62
C ALA A 91 10.33 -11.82 -13.28
N THR A 92 10.76 -11.25 -12.16
CA THR A 92 10.32 -11.70 -10.83
C THR A 92 9.01 -11.07 -10.40
N TYR A 93 8.58 -9.94 -10.97
CA TYR A 93 7.33 -9.27 -10.59
C TYR A 93 6.09 -10.17 -10.59
N PRO A 94 5.86 -11.05 -11.59
CA PRO A 94 4.68 -11.92 -11.64
C PRO A 94 4.69 -13.06 -10.62
N ILE A 95 5.80 -13.27 -9.90
CA ILE A 95 5.89 -14.33 -8.88
C ILE A 95 4.87 -14.03 -7.77
N PRO A 96 4.14 -15.03 -7.26
CA PRO A 96 3.18 -14.82 -6.18
C PRO A 96 3.90 -14.64 -4.84
N HIS A 97 4.50 -13.48 -4.59
CA HIS A 97 5.33 -13.21 -3.42
C HIS A 97 4.62 -13.40 -2.06
N VAL A 98 3.29 -13.37 -2.05
CA VAL A 98 2.47 -13.70 -0.86
C VAL A 98 2.76 -15.11 -0.35
N THR A 99 3.12 -16.05 -1.22
CA THR A 99 3.45 -17.44 -0.81
C THR A 99 4.77 -17.54 -0.04
N LEU A 100 5.55 -16.46 0.02
CA LEU A 100 6.83 -16.42 0.74
C LEU A 100 6.66 -16.15 2.24
N ILE A 101 5.44 -15.88 2.74
CA ILE A 101 5.18 -15.63 4.17
C ILE A 101 5.80 -16.70 5.08
N PRO A 102 5.61 -18.03 4.85
CA PRO A 102 6.21 -19.06 5.70
C PRO A 102 7.74 -19.04 5.71
N ILE A 103 8.36 -18.77 4.55
CA ILE A 103 9.82 -18.70 4.41
C ILE A 103 10.35 -17.48 5.17
N LEU A 104 9.69 -16.34 5.01
CA LEU A 104 10.04 -15.12 5.74
C LEU A 104 9.81 -15.27 7.24
N LEU A 105 8.80 -16.03 7.67
CA LEU A 105 8.60 -16.36 9.08
C LEU A 105 9.78 -17.13 9.66
N TRP A 106 10.32 -18.11 8.94
CA TRP A 106 11.48 -18.87 9.40
C TRP A 106 12.76 -18.03 9.49
N ILE A 107 12.95 -17.09 8.55
CA ILE A 107 14.19 -16.31 8.45
C ILE A 107 14.15 -15.06 9.35
N LEU A 108 13.01 -14.37 9.40
CA LEU A 108 12.87 -13.05 10.02
C LEU A 108 12.05 -13.08 11.33
N GLY A 109 11.37 -14.19 11.63
CA GLY A 109 10.44 -14.28 12.75
C GLY A 109 9.09 -13.61 12.48
N VAL A 110 8.21 -13.63 13.50
CA VAL A 110 6.79 -13.28 13.34
C VAL A 110 6.56 -11.83 12.90
N GLU A 111 7.15 -10.85 13.59
CA GLU A 111 6.86 -9.44 13.30
C GLU A 111 7.52 -8.95 12.00
N TYR A 112 8.79 -9.30 11.79
CA TYR A 112 9.53 -8.82 10.62
C TYR A 112 9.14 -9.53 9.33
N SER A 113 8.63 -10.76 9.39
CA SER A 113 8.11 -11.46 8.18
C SER A 113 6.92 -10.72 7.56
N LYS A 114 6.01 -10.19 8.38
CA LYS A 114 4.86 -9.39 7.94
C LYS A 114 5.32 -8.12 7.22
N ILE A 115 6.27 -7.39 7.82
CA ILE A 115 6.85 -6.19 7.20
C ILE A 115 7.60 -6.55 5.91
N GLY A 116 8.36 -7.64 5.94
CA GLY A 116 9.16 -8.11 4.80
C GLY A 116 8.31 -8.47 3.60
N VAL A 117 7.23 -9.23 3.78
CA VAL A 117 6.36 -9.62 2.66
C VAL A 117 5.63 -8.42 2.06
N ILE A 118 5.12 -7.51 2.90
CA ILE A 118 4.46 -6.30 2.43
C ILE A 118 5.46 -5.45 1.65
N SER A 119 6.66 -5.23 2.20
CA SER A 119 7.73 -4.47 1.55
C SER A 119 8.10 -5.08 0.19
N LEU A 120 8.25 -6.40 0.13
CA LEU A 120 8.63 -7.12 -1.09
C LEU A 120 7.57 -6.97 -2.19
N ILE A 121 6.29 -7.05 -1.84
CA ILE A 121 5.20 -6.91 -2.82
C ILE A 121 5.09 -5.47 -3.30
N VAL A 122 5.14 -4.49 -2.40
CA VAL A 122 4.92 -3.08 -2.75
C VAL A 122 6.18 -2.39 -3.29
N PHE A 123 7.34 -3.04 -3.18
CA PHE A 123 8.59 -2.65 -3.85
C PHE A 123 8.41 -2.53 -5.37
N TYR A 124 7.77 -3.51 -6.01
CA TYR A 124 7.68 -3.58 -7.47
C TYR A 124 6.97 -2.41 -8.14
N PRO A 125 5.75 -2.00 -7.75
CA PRO A 125 5.11 -0.84 -8.36
C PRO A 125 5.94 0.45 -8.19
N ILE A 126 6.67 0.60 -7.09
CA ILE A 126 7.58 1.74 -6.87
C ILE A 126 8.80 1.65 -7.79
N ALA A 127 9.46 0.49 -7.82
CA ALA A 127 10.67 0.26 -8.60
C ALA A 127 10.42 0.39 -10.10
N ILE A 128 9.35 -0.25 -10.59
CA ILE A 128 8.96 -0.23 -12.01
C ILE A 128 8.55 1.18 -12.41
N SER A 129 7.73 1.88 -11.61
CA SER A 129 7.35 3.25 -11.94
C SER A 129 8.58 4.17 -11.97
N THR A 130 9.45 4.08 -10.96
CA THR A 130 10.71 4.84 -10.94
C THR A 130 11.56 4.57 -12.17
N MET A 131 11.75 3.31 -12.53
CA MET A 131 12.52 2.89 -13.69
C MET A 131 11.95 3.45 -15.00
N GLU A 132 10.66 3.28 -15.25
CA GLU A 132 10.02 3.69 -16.50
C GLU A 132 9.99 5.22 -16.66
N TRP A 133 9.70 5.97 -15.60
CA TRP A 133 9.75 7.43 -15.65
C TRP A 133 11.17 7.96 -15.79
N SER A 134 12.14 7.29 -15.18
CA SER A 134 13.56 7.60 -15.32
C SER A 134 14.01 7.42 -16.78
N LEU A 135 13.59 6.34 -17.45
CA LEU A 135 13.91 6.08 -18.86
C LEU A 135 13.28 7.08 -19.84
N ARG A 136 12.12 7.67 -19.50
CA ARG A 136 11.42 8.66 -20.34
C ARG A 136 12.04 10.06 -20.32
N THR A 137 12.94 10.33 -19.37
CA THR A 137 13.57 11.65 -19.23
C THR A 137 14.53 11.87 -20.40
N PRO A 138 14.39 12.95 -21.20
CA PRO A 138 15.31 13.22 -22.32
C PRO A 138 16.74 13.39 -21.83
N ARG A 139 17.69 12.70 -22.47
CA ARG A 139 19.12 12.77 -22.11
C ARG A 139 19.73 14.14 -22.39
N ASP A 140 19.12 14.95 -23.24
CA ASP A 140 19.59 16.29 -23.58
C ASP A 140 19.74 17.20 -22.36
N TYR A 141 18.82 17.07 -21.39
CA TYR A 141 18.92 17.80 -20.12
C TYR A 141 20.12 17.37 -19.27
N GLU A 142 20.52 16.10 -19.33
CA GLU A 142 21.71 15.61 -18.65
C GLU A 142 22.99 16.07 -19.33
N TYR A 143 23.02 16.03 -20.67
CA TYR A 143 24.17 16.53 -21.44
C TYR A 143 24.37 18.03 -21.23
N LEU A 144 23.30 18.82 -21.11
CA LEU A 144 23.39 20.24 -20.79
C LEU A 144 24.07 20.48 -19.43
N ILE A 145 23.74 19.68 -18.41
CA ILE A 145 24.41 19.77 -17.10
C ILE A 145 25.89 19.40 -17.22
N GLU A 146 26.24 18.37 -18.00
CA GLU A 146 27.63 17.96 -18.21
C GLU A 146 28.45 19.04 -18.93
N THR A 147 27.91 19.68 -19.97
CA THR A 147 28.63 20.74 -20.70
C THR A 147 28.82 22.00 -19.86
N MET A 148 27.95 22.24 -18.87
CA MET A 148 28.11 23.30 -17.87
C MET A 148 29.06 22.92 -16.72
N GLY A 149 29.76 21.77 -16.79
CA GLY A 149 30.70 21.30 -15.77
C GLY A 149 30.03 20.64 -14.56
N GLY A 150 28.74 20.31 -14.65
CA GLY A 150 27.98 19.69 -13.58
C GLY A 150 28.31 18.20 -13.39
N SER A 151 28.32 17.77 -12.13
CA SER A 151 28.57 16.37 -11.75
C SER A 151 27.30 15.49 -11.83
N PHE A 152 27.46 14.17 -11.64
CA PHE A 152 26.33 13.23 -11.55
C PHE A 152 25.29 13.62 -10.50
N TYR A 153 25.71 14.22 -9.38
CA TYR A 153 24.79 14.71 -8.36
C TYR A 153 23.89 15.83 -8.88
N HIS A 154 24.41 16.72 -9.74
CA HIS A 154 23.62 17.77 -10.37
C HIS A 154 22.58 17.17 -11.32
N LYS A 155 22.98 16.18 -12.14
CA LYS A 155 22.03 15.44 -12.99
C LYS A 155 20.91 14.79 -12.18
N LEU A 156 21.28 14.12 -11.08
CA LEU A 156 20.31 13.46 -10.21
C LEU A 156 19.34 14.48 -9.60
N ARG A 157 19.85 15.56 -9.00
CA ARG A 157 19.04 16.54 -8.26
C ARG A 157 18.17 17.42 -9.16
N TYR A 158 18.66 17.84 -10.32
CA TYR A 158 18.01 18.86 -11.15
C TYR A 158 17.26 18.28 -12.35
N VAL A 159 17.54 17.05 -12.76
CA VAL A 159 16.91 16.44 -13.94
C VAL A 159 16.18 15.16 -13.56
N ILE A 160 16.90 14.17 -13.03
CA ILE A 160 16.36 12.82 -12.85
C ILE A 160 15.32 12.76 -11.73
N ILE A 161 15.62 13.28 -10.53
CA ILE A 161 14.67 13.23 -9.41
C ILE A 161 13.40 14.03 -9.72
N PRO A 162 13.46 15.29 -10.19
CA PRO A 162 12.26 16.04 -10.55
C PRO A 162 11.40 15.36 -11.61
N SER A 163 12.01 14.70 -12.60
CA SER A 163 11.28 14.03 -13.68
C SER A 163 10.57 12.75 -13.23
N ILE A 164 11.12 12.03 -12.24
CA ILE A 164 10.49 10.79 -11.75
C ILE A 164 9.42 11.03 -10.69
N ILE A 165 9.38 12.18 -10.00
CA ILE A 165 8.43 12.41 -8.89
C ILE A 165 6.96 12.12 -9.28
N PRO A 166 6.42 12.59 -10.42
CA PRO A 166 5.04 12.30 -10.80
C PRO A 166 4.77 10.79 -10.93
N GLY A 167 5.73 10.07 -11.50
CA GLY A 167 5.71 8.62 -11.61
C GLY A 167 5.83 7.91 -10.28
N LEU A 168 6.76 8.36 -9.44
CA LEU A 168 7.01 7.82 -8.12
C LEU A 168 5.76 7.93 -7.24
N LEU A 169 5.06 9.07 -7.27
CA LEU A 169 3.81 9.26 -6.53
C LEU A 169 2.69 8.35 -7.05
N THR A 170 2.62 8.13 -8.37
CA THR A 170 1.70 7.13 -8.95
C THR A 170 2.02 5.72 -8.46
N GLY A 171 3.30 5.34 -8.48
CA GLY A 171 3.77 4.03 -7.98
C GLY A 171 3.50 3.86 -6.48
N LEU A 172 3.70 4.92 -5.70
CA LEU A 172 3.43 4.95 -4.26
C LEU A 172 1.94 4.82 -3.94
N ARG A 173 1.04 5.39 -4.75
CA ARG A 173 -0.41 5.20 -4.60
C ARG A 173 -0.82 3.75 -4.83
N ILE A 174 -0.30 3.13 -5.90
CA ILE A 174 -0.53 1.71 -6.18
C ILE A 174 0.01 0.86 -5.03
N ALA A 175 1.26 1.12 -4.62
CA ALA A 175 1.90 0.45 -3.50
C ALA A 175 1.10 0.54 -2.20
N THR A 176 0.54 1.71 -1.89
CA THR A 176 -0.25 1.94 -0.67
C THR A 176 -1.54 1.13 -0.70
N SER A 177 -2.30 1.18 -1.80
CA SER A 177 -3.51 0.37 -1.92
C SER A 177 -3.22 -1.13 -1.80
N THR A 178 -2.14 -1.60 -2.44
CA THR A 178 -1.70 -2.99 -2.34
C THR A 178 -1.23 -3.35 -0.93
N ALA A 179 -0.58 -2.44 -0.21
CA ALA A 179 -0.10 -2.68 1.16
C ALA A 179 -1.24 -3.07 2.11
N TYR A 180 -2.41 -2.43 1.99
CA TYR A 180 -3.57 -2.75 2.84
C TYR A 180 -4.21 -4.09 2.51
N ALA A 181 -4.22 -4.50 1.24
CA ALA A 181 -4.66 -5.85 0.86
C ALA A 181 -3.70 -6.92 1.41
N VAL A 182 -2.40 -6.67 1.33
CA VAL A 182 -1.37 -7.62 1.77
C VAL A 182 -1.25 -7.66 3.29
N VAL A 183 -1.38 -6.54 4.00
CA VAL A 183 -1.27 -6.52 5.47
C VAL A 183 -2.38 -7.36 6.10
N PHE A 184 -3.60 -7.35 5.54
CA PHE A 184 -4.67 -8.25 5.95
C PHE A 184 -4.20 -9.71 5.89
N ILE A 185 -3.71 -10.15 4.73
CA ILE A 185 -3.25 -11.54 4.52
C ILE A 185 -2.08 -11.88 5.46
N ALA A 186 -1.12 -10.96 5.61
CA ALA A 186 0.06 -11.16 6.45
C ALA A 186 -0.30 -11.26 7.94
N GLU A 187 -1.29 -10.49 8.40
CA GLU A 187 -1.76 -10.51 9.79
C GLU A 187 -2.64 -11.74 10.08
N SER A 188 -3.44 -12.20 9.12
CA SER A 188 -4.23 -13.43 9.23
C SER A 188 -3.37 -14.69 9.36
N PHE A 189 -2.12 -14.68 8.88
CA PHE A 189 -1.28 -15.89 8.91
C PHE A 189 -0.81 -16.29 10.31
N VAL A 190 -0.52 -15.30 11.17
CA VAL A 190 -0.18 -15.50 12.59
C VAL A 190 -0.78 -14.37 13.41
N LEU A 191 -1.74 -14.71 14.28
CA LEU A 191 -2.58 -13.76 15.01
C LEU A 191 -1.86 -13.11 16.22
N THR A 192 -0.84 -12.29 15.95
CA THR A 192 -0.09 -11.51 16.96
C THR A 192 -0.56 -10.05 17.08
N GLY A 193 -1.84 -9.80 16.79
CA GLY A 193 -2.42 -8.46 16.77
C GLY A 193 -2.34 -7.78 15.40
N GLY A 194 -3.07 -6.67 15.27
CA GLY A 194 -3.36 -6.00 14.01
C GLY A 194 -4.82 -6.18 13.58
N VAL A 195 -5.34 -5.23 12.80
CA VAL A 195 -6.73 -5.25 12.32
C VAL A 195 -7.02 -6.50 11.49
N GLY A 196 -6.07 -6.99 10.69
CA GLY A 196 -6.22 -8.24 9.95
C GLY A 196 -6.33 -9.45 10.87
N ALA A 197 -5.54 -9.48 11.95
CA ALA A 197 -5.64 -10.53 12.96
C ALA A 197 -7.00 -10.47 13.70
N TYR A 198 -7.50 -9.28 14.01
CA TYR A 198 -8.82 -9.08 14.61
C TYR A 198 -9.96 -9.59 13.69
N ILE A 199 -9.86 -9.32 12.38
CA ILE A 199 -10.83 -9.82 11.39
C ILE A 199 -10.83 -11.34 11.39
N GLU A 200 -9.65 -11.97 11.33
CA GLU A 200 -9.51 -13.43 11.32
C GLU A 200 -10.01 -14.07 12.62
N GLU A 201 -9.71 -13.48 13.77
CA GLU A 201 -10.19 -13.94 15.07
C GLU A 201 -11.72 -13.84 15.19
N SER A 202 -12.30 -12.75 14.69
CA SER A 202 -13.75 -12.56 14.63
C SER A 202 -14.42 -13.57 13.70
N TRP A 203 -13.77 -13.88 12.57
CA TRP A 203 -14.22 -14.92 11.65
C TRP A 203 -14.25 -16.30 12.31
N HIS A 204 -13.18 -16.67 13.03
CA HIS A 204 -13.12 -17.93 13.77
C HIS A 204 -14.15 -18.03 14.90
N ARG A 205 -14.55 -16.89 15.50
CA ARG A 205 -15.63 -16.84 16.49
C ARG A 205 -17.04 -16.78 15.90
N LEU A 206 -17.16 -16.74 14.57
CA LEU A 206 -18.43 -16.48 13.88
C LEU A 206 -19.08 -15.14 14.30
N ASP A 207 -18.26 -14.19 14.76
CA ASP A 207 -18.65 -12.82 15.08
C ASP A 207 -18.61 -11.98 13.80
N TYR A 208 -19.65 -12.15 12.97
CA TYR A 208 -19.73 -11.47 11.68
C TYR A 208 -19.76 -9.95 11.83
N ALA A 209 -20.43 -9.40 12.85
CA ALA A 209 -20.41 -7.97 13.13
C ALA A 209 -18.97 -7.49 13.38
N GLY A 210 -18.18 -8.26 14.13
CA GLY A 210 -16.75 -8.02 14.33
C GLY A 210 -15.94 -8.04 13.02
N VAL A 211 -16.16 -9.04 12.16
CA VAL A 211 -15.52 -9.13 10.84
C VAL A 211 -15.76 -7.85 10.02
N TYR A 212 -17.02 -7.42 9.88
CA TYR A 212 -17.34 -6.21 9.12
C TYR A 212 -16.81 -4.94 9.78
N ALA A 213 -16.81 -4.85 11.12
CA ALA A 213 -16.22 -3.71 11.83
C ALA A 213 -14.72 -3.57 11.52
N GLY A 214 -13.96 -4.68 11.57
CA GLY A 214 -12.55 -4.69 11.19
C GLY A 214 -12.31 -4.33 9.73
N VAL A 215 -13.13 -4.86 8.80
CA VAL A 215 -13.05 -4.54 7.36
C VAL A 215 -13.31 -3.05 7.10
N ILE A 216 -14.32 -2.46 7.76
CA ILE A 216 -14.62 -1.03 7.64
C ILE A 216 -13.44 -0.20 8.16
N LEU A 217 -12.86 -0.56 9.30
CA LEU A 217 -11.73 0.18 9.87
C LEU A 217 -10.49 0.09 8.97
N LEU A 218 -10.15 -1.11 8.49
CA LEU A 218 -9.03 -1.31 7.58
C LEU A 218 -9.22 -0.55 6.26
N SER A 219 -10.45 -0.56 5.72
CA SER A 219 -10.79 0.18 4.50
C SER A 219 -10.71 1.69 4.71
N ALA A 220 -11.24 2.20 5.82
CA ALA A 220 -11.21 3.62 6.15
C ALA A 220 -9.77 4.13 6.27
N THR A 221 -8.88 3.35 6.87
CA THR A 221 -7.47 3.71 7.06
C THR A 221 -6.68 3.62 5.75
N GLY A 222 -6.97 2.62 4.91
CA GLY A 222 -6.45 2.55 3.54
C GLY A 222 -6.87 3.74 2.67
N ILE A 223 -8.15 4.12 2.74
CA ILE A 223 -8.66 5.31 2.03
C ILE A 223 -7.98 6.58 2.55
N ALA A 224 -7.88 6.74 3.87
CA ALA A 224 -7.25 7.91 4.47
C ALA A 224 -5.79 8.09 4.01
N THR A 225 -4.97 7.03 4.08
CA THR A 225 -3.58 7.07 3.63
C THR A 225 -3.44 7.31 2.13
N TYR A 226 -4.28 6.65 1.31
CA TYR A 226 -4.33 6.90 -0.12
C TYR A 226 -4.69 8.36 -0.44
N THR A 227 -5.70 8.92 0.23
CA THR A 227 -6.11 10.31 0.04
C THR A 227 -5.01 11.29 0.42
N ILE A 228 -4.26 11.04 1.49
CA ILE A 228 -3.11 11.86 1.89
C ILE A 228 -2.07 11.89 0.76
N ILE A 229 -1.71 10.73 0.19
CA ILE A 229 -0.73 10.66 -0.91
C ILE A 229 -1.26 11.37 -2.16
N TRP A 230 -2.54 11.20 -2.47
CA TRP A 230 -3.18 11.88 -3.59
C TRP A 230 -3.17 13.41 -3.43
N LEU A 231 -3.41 13.92 -2.22
CA LEU A 231 -3.34 15.36 -1.94
C LEU A 231 -1.92 15.89 -2.13
N ILE A 232 -0.90 15.15 -1.68
CA ILE A 232 0.51 15.49 -1.89
C ILE A 232 0.83 15.55 -3.39
N GLU A 233 0.37 14.56 -4.17
CA GLU A 233 0.56 14.53 -5.62
C GLU A 233 -0.10 15.73 -6.32
N ASN A 234 -1.35 16.03 -5.97
CA ASN A 234 -2.08 17.13 -6.58
C ASN A 234 -1.46 18.49 -6.23
N ALA A 235 -0.97 18.67 -5.00
CA ALA A 235 -0.25 19.87 -4.59
C ALA A 235 1.07 20.03 -5.35
N TYR A 236 1.79 18.92 -5.60
CA TYR A 236 3.03 18.94 -6.38
C TYR A 236 2.77 19.29 -7.86
N ARG A 237 1.76 18.68 -8.50
CA ARG A 237 1.40 18.97 -9.90
C ARG A 237 1.06 20.45 -10.12
N ARG A 238 0.25 21.04 -9.24
CA ARG A 238 -0.13 22.47 -9.29
C ARG A 238 1.04 23.44 -9.15
N ARG A 239 2.21 22.99 -8.67
CA ARG A 239 3.40 23.83 -8.53
C ARG A 239 4.26 23.84 -9.81
N ILE A 240 4.10 22.84 -10.67
CA ILE A 240 4.89 22.67 -11.90
C ILE A 240 4.16 23.24 -13.12
N GLU A 241 2.83 23.24 -13.09
CA GLU A 241 1.95 23.96 -14.04
C GLU A 241 1.94 25.47 -13.75
#